data_AF-A0A536FQ80-F1
#
_entry.id   AF-A0A536FQ80-F1
#
_cell.length_a   1.000
_cell.length_b   1.000
_cell.length_c   1.000
_cell.angle_alpha   90.00
_cell.angle_beta   90.00
_cell.angle_gamma   90.00
#
_symmetry.space_group_name_H-M   'P 1'
#
loop_
_entity.id
_entity.type
_entity.pdbx_description
1 polymer ?
#
loop_
_entity_poly.entity_id
_entity_poly.type
_entity_poly.pdbx_seq_one_letter_code
_entity_poly.pdbx_strand_id
1 'polypeptide(L)'
;MAATSTTRRSCEAWVSRTAALAANKPRAVVSGGAGFIGSHLCEALLARDTRVLALDNFITGSPQNLRHLQGNPDFEFRQADVNHGVFIGGDVRYVLHFASP
;
A
#
# COMPACT_ATOMS: atom_id res chain seq x y z
N MET A 1 14.85 29.30 33.19
CA MET A 1 13.61 29.66 32.47
C MET A 1 13.50 28.77 31.24
N ALA A 2 12.47 27.92 31.23
CA ALA A 2 11.89 27.11 30.14
C ALA A 2 12.82 26.50 29.07
N ALA A 3 13.21 25.23 29.28
CA ALA A 3 13.55 24.33 28.19
C ALA A 3 12.26 23.99 27.42
N THR A 4 12.18 24.49 26.20
CA THR A 4 11.00 24.60 25.35
C THR A 4 10.40 23.25 24.97
N SER A 5 9.08 23.15 25.11
CA SER A 5 8.20 21.97 25.02
C SER A 5 8.02 21.36 23.62
N THR A 6 8.99 21.48 22.72
CA THR A 6 8.84 21.09 21.31
C THR A 6 9.02 19.58 21.11
N THR A 7 9.91 18.93 21.86
CA THR A 7 10.23 17.49 21.72
C THR A 7 9.15 16.56 22.25
N ARG A 8 8.35 17.00 23.24
CA ARG A 8 7.22 16.20 23.77
C ARG A 8 6.05 16.12 22.79
N ARG A 9 5.72 17.24 22.13
CA ARG A 9 4.61 17.30 21.15
C ARG A 9 4.85 16.41 19.93
N SER A 10 6.10 16.30 19.47
CA SER A 10 6.44 15.39 18.37
C SER A 10 6.30 13.93 18.79
N CYS A 11 6.73 13.58 20.01
CA CYS A 11 6.62 12.21 20.52
C CYS A 11 5.15 11.77 20.66
N GLU A 12 4.30 12.58 21.29
CA GLU A 12 2.86 12.28 21.45
C GLU A 12 2.15 12.14 20.10
N ALA A 13 2.41 13.05 19.15
CA ALA A 13 1.83 12.97 17.81
C ALA A 13 2.30 11.74 17.01
N TRP A 14 3.54 11.30 17.20
CA TRP A 14 4.05 10.06 16.61
C TRP A 14 3.39 8.82 17.25
N VAL A 15 3.31 8.78 18.59
CA VAL A 15 2.67 7.69 19.33
C VAL A 15 1.19 7.54 18.95
N SER A 16 0.44 8.64 18.89
CA SER A 16 -0.96 8.64 18.48
C SER A 16 -1.15 8.15 17.04
N ARG A 17 -0.26 8.51 16.11
CA ARG A 17 -0.29 7.98 14.72
C ARG A 17 0.00 6.49 14.67
N THR A 18 1.01 5.99 15.39
CA THR A 18 1.30 4.55 15.42
C THR A 18 0.16 3.75 16.03
N ALA A 19 -0.50 4.26 17.07
CA ALA A 19 -1.67 3.63 17.66
C ALA A 19 -2.85 3.61 16.68
N ALA A 20 -3.13 4.73 16.00
CA ALA A 20 -4.17 4.80 14.97
C ALA A 20 -3.88 3.87 13.78
N LEU A 21 -2.62 3.79 13.34
CA LEU A 21 -2.19 2.83 12.34
C LEU A 21 -2.48 1.41 12.82
N ALA A 22 -2.06 1.04 14.04
CA ALA A 22 -2.24 -0.30 14.59
C ALA A 22 -3.72 -0.72 14.75
N ALA A 23 -4.61 0.23 15.06
CA ALA A 23 -6.03 -0.03 15.24
C ALA A 23 -6.78 -0.35 13.94
N ASN A 24 -6.26 0.05 12.78
CA ASN A 24 -6.89 -0.17 11.48
C ASN A 24 -6.29 -1.37 10.73
N LYS A 25 -7.13 -2.00 9.91
CA LYS A 25 -6.69 -3.02 8.94
C LYS A 25 -5.60 -2.41 8.04
N PRO A 26 -4.38 -3.00 7.99
CA PRO A 26 -3.27 -2.46 7.23
C PRO A 26 -3.63 -2.31 5.75
N ARG A 27 -3.05 -1.31 5.10
CA ARG A 27 -3.13 -1.11 3.66
C ARG A 27 -1.73 -1.17 3.06
N ALA A 28 -1.58 -1.99 2.03
CA ALA A 28 -0.39 -2.13 1.22
C ALA A 28 -0.61 -1.55 -0.17
N VAL A 29 0.40 -0.88 -0.69
CA VAL A 29 0.46 -0.43 -2.09
C VAL A 29 1.54 -1.25 -2.79
N VAL A 30 1.17 -1.92 -3.87
CA VAL A 30 2.08 -2.78 -4.63
C VAL A 30 2.19 -2.24 -6.05
N SER A 31 3.36 -1.72 -6.44
CA SER A 31 3.62 -1.42 -7.86
C SER A 31 4.12 -2.65 -8.59
N GLY A 32 3.72 -2.81 -9.86
CA GLY A 32 3.95 -4.04 -10.62
C GLY A 32 2.99 -5.16 -10.20
N GLY A 33 1.82 -4.78 -9.66
CA GLY A 33 0.88 -5.73 -9.05
C GLY A 33 0.27 -6.72 -10.05
N ALA A 34 0.25 -6.41 -11.35
CA ALA A 34 -0.21 -7.32 -12.39
C ALA A 34 0.92 -8.19 -12.98
N GLY A 35 2.17 -8.02 -12.52
CA GLY A 35 3.28 -8.90 -12.85
C GLY A 35 3.22 -10.24 -12.11
N PHE A 36 4.12 -11.17 -12.44
CA PHE A 36 4.15 -12.51 -11.84
C PHE A 36 4.33 -12.48 -10.32
N ILE A 37 5.38 -11.84 -9.82
CA ILE A 37 5.64 -11.75 -8.37
C ILE A 37 4.60 -10.86 -7.69
N GLY A 38 4.25 -9.73 -8.33
CA GLY A 38 3.32 -8.75 -7.78
C GLY A 38 1.94 -9.33 -7.50
N SER A 39 1.39 -10.17 -8.40
CA SER A 39 0.06 -10.73 -8.23
C SER A 39 -0.01 -11.74 -7.08
N HIS A 40 1.01 -12.61 -6.96
CA HIS A 40 1.10 -13.56 -5.86
C HIS A 40 1.35 -12.86 -4.52
N LEU A 41 2.10 -11.75 -4.53
CA LEU A 41 2.26 -10.92 -3.33
C LEU A 41 0.94 -10.27 -2.91
N CYS A 42 0.15 -9.79 -3.86
CA CYS A 42 -1.19 -9.25 -3.59
C CYS A 42 -2.07 -10.32 -2.92
N GLU A 43 -2.10 -11.53 -3.47
CA GLU A 43 -2.82 -12.67 -2.89
C GLU A 43 -2.35 -12.98 -1.45
N ALA A 44 -1.03 -13.08 -1.24
CA ALA A 44 -0.45 -13.38 0.07
C ALA A 44 -0.73 -12.31 1.12
N LEU A 45 -0.80 -11.03 0.72
CA LEU A 45 -1.17 -9.92 1.61
C LEU A 45 -2.65 -9.95 1.98
N LEU A 46 -3.54 -10.20 1.01
CA LEU A 46 -4.97 -10.36 1.26
C LEU A 46 -5.25 -11.52 2.21
N ALA A 47 -4.55 -12.65 2.05
CA ALA A 47 -4.63 -13.80 2.95
C ALA A 47 -4.16 -13.50 4.39
N ARG A 48 -3.39 -12.41 4.59
CA ARG A 48 -2.92 -11.91 5.89
C ARG A 48 -3.74 -10.72 6.38
N ASP A 49 -5.00 -10.62 5.97
CA ASP A 49 -5.94 -9.57 6.37
C ASP A 49 -5.42 -8.16 6.09
N THR A 50 -4.70 -7.98 4.97
CA THR A 50 -4.18 -6.68 4.54
C THR A 50 -4.92 -6.22 3.29
N ARG A 51 -5.41 -4.97 3.30
CA ARG A 51 -5.97 -4.34 2.10
C ARG A 51 -4.89 -4.05 1.10
N VAL A 52 -5.14 -4.32 -0.18
CA VAL A 52 -4.13 -4.19 -1.23
C VAL A 52 -4.62 -3.23 -2.30
N LEU A 53 -3.82 -2.22 -2.59
CA LEU A 53 -3.90 -1.39 -3.78
C LEU A 53 -2.77 -1.79 -4.75
N ALA A 54 -3.14 -2.50 -5.82
CA ALA A 54 -2.21 -2.87 -6.88
C ALA A 54 -2.14 -1.76 -7.94
N LEU A 55 -0.92 -1.35 -8.29
CA LEU A 55 -0.62 -0.39 -9.35
C LEU A 55 0.15 -1.08 -10.47
N ASP A 56 -0.30 -0.93 -11.70
CA ASP A 56 0.38 -1.48 -12.87
C ASP A 56 -0.03 -0.71 -14.14
N ASN A 57 0.83 -0.65 -15.15
CA ASN A 57 0.56 -0.05 -16.45
C ASN A 57 0.44 -1.08 -17.58
N PHE A 58 0.56 -2.38 -17.28
CA PHE A 58 0.50 -3.52 -18.19
C PHE A 58 1.59 -3.53 -19.28
N ILE A 59 2.77 -2.93 -19.03
CA ILE A 59 3.90 -3.06 -19.97
C ILE A 59 4.36 -4.52 -20.05
N THR A 60 4.61 -5.16 -18.92
CA THR A 60 4.95 -6.60 -18.80
C THR A 60 3.92 -7.41 -18.01
N GLY A 61 3.08 -6.72 -17.23
CA GLY A 61 2.00 -7.30 -16.45
C GLY A 61 0.79 -7.72 -17.29
N SER A 62 -0.06 -8.57 -16.72
CA SER A 62 -1.23 -9.13 -17.39
C SER A 62 -2.46 -9.05 -16.49
N PRO A 63 -3.60 -8.49 -16.95
CA PRO A 63 -4.86 -8.47 -16.18
C PRO A 63 -5.30 -9.86 -15.72
N GLN A 64 -4.92 -10.90 -16.47
CA GLN A 64 -5.20 -12.29 -16.18
C GLN A 64 -4.59 -12.73 -14.84
N ASN A 65 -3.44 -12.18 -14.46
CA ASN A 65 -2.79 -12.44 -13.18
C ASN A 65 -3.60 -11.91 -11.98
N LEU A 66 -4.49 -10.93 -12.19
CA LEU A 66 -5.30 -10.34 -11.13
C LEU A 66 -6.74 -10.87 -11.10
N ARG A 67 -7.17 -11.63 -12.11
CA ARG A 67 -8.57 -12.11 -12.22
C ARG A 67 -9.07 -12.84 -10.98
N HIS A 68 -8.23 -13.64 -10.35
CA HIS A 68 -8.60 -14.40 -9.16
C HIS A 68 -8.80 -13.53 -7.90
N LEU A 69 -8.29 -12.28 -7.92
CA LEU A 69 -8.45 -11.31 -6.85
C LEU A 69 -9.63 -10.37 -7.09
N GLN A 70 -10.18 -10.34 -8.30
CA GLN A 70 -11.32 -9.50 -8.64
C GLN A 70 -12.55 -9.92 -7.81
N GLY A 71 -13.22 -8.94 -7.21
CA GLY A 71 -14.38 -9.16 -6.34
C GLY A 71 -14.04 -9.31 -4.85
N ASN A 72 -12.76 -9.40 -4.48
CA ASN A 72 -12.36 -9.28 -3.08
C ASN A 72 -12.55 -7.82 -2.62
N PRO A 73 -13.34 -7.53 -1.57
CA PRO A 73 -13.59 -6.16 -1.10
C PRO A 73 -12.34 -5.45 -0.55
N ASP A 74 -11.31 -6.20 -0.17
CA ASP A 74 -10.04 -5.67 0.31
C ASP A 74 -8.99 -5.49 -0.81
N PHE A 75 -9.34 -5.83 -2.06
CA PHE A 75 -8.49 -5.68 -3.22
C PHE A 75 -8.97 -4.54 -4.15
N GLU A 76 -8.06 -3.62 -4.43
CA GLU A 76 -8.25 -2.52 -5.37
C GLU A 76 -7.14 -2.59 -6.44
N PHE A 77 -7.52 -2.49 -7.71
CA PHE A 77 -6.56 -2.31 -8.80
C PHE A 77 -6.73 -0.92 -9.40
N ARG A 78 -5.61 -0.24 -9.62
CA ARG A 78 -5.58 1.04 -10.34
C ARG A 78 -4.48 1.01 -11.38
N GLN A 79 -4.88 1.18 -12.64
CA GLN A 79 -3.94 1.32 -13.72
C GLN A 79 -3.16 2.63 -13.55
N ALA A 80 -1.84 2.56 -13.44
CA ALA A 80 -0.99 3.72 -13.21
C ALA A 80 0.45 3.47 -13.67
N ASP A 81 1.06 4.52 -14.24
CA ASP A 81 2.50 4.56 -14.49
C ASP A 81 3.20 5.22 -13.31
N VAL A 82 4.09 4.48 -12.65
CA VAL A 82 4.82 4.96 -11.47
C VAL A 82 5.85 6.04 -11.79
N ASN A 83 6.24 6.21 -13.07
CA ASN A 83 7.17 7.27 -13.48
C ASN A 83 6.57 8.68 -13.34
N HIS A 84 5.24 8.81 -13.42
CA HIS A 84 4.55 10.10 -13.33
C HIS A 84 4.14 10.48 -11.90
N GLY A 85 4.45 9.62 -10.92
CA GLY A 85 3.97 9.77 -9.55
C GLY A 85 2.49 9.45 -9.41
N VAL A 86 2.09 8.96 -8.24
CA VAL A 86 0.70 8.58 -8.00
C VAL A 86 0.26 9.04 -6.62
N PHE A 87 -0.84 9.79 -6.56
CA PHE A 87 -1.42 10.20 -5.28
C PHE A 87 -2.24 9.05 -4.67
N ILE A 88 -1.99 8.77 -3.39
CA ILE A 88 -2.72 7.77 -2.61
C ILE A 88 -3.14 8.45 -1.31
N GLY A 89 -4.45 8.65 -1.16
CA GLY A 89 -5.02 9.18 0.06
C GLY A 89 -5.15 8.11 1.15
N GLY A 90 -5.23 8.59 2.40
CA GLY A 90 -5.38 7.74 3.58
C GLY A 90 -4.09 7.07 4.04
N ASP A 91 -4.20 6.28 5.09
CA ASP A 91 -3.05 5.62 5.69
C ASP A 91 -2.56 4.44 4.85
N VAL A 92 -1.26 4.41 4.59
CA VAL A 92 -0.56 3.30 3.93
C VAL A 92 0.52 2.80 4.88
N ARG A 93 0.48 1.51 5.20
CA ARG A 93 1.47 0.88 6.09
C ARG A 93 2.64 0.30 5.32
N TYR A 94 2.38 -0.24 4.13
CA TYR A 94 3.39 -0.89 3.31
C TYR A 94 3.40 -0.32 1.90
N VAL A 95 4.59 -0.05 1.38
CA VAL A 95 4.81 0.26 -0.04
C VAL A 95 5.82 -0.76 -0.56
N LEU A 96 5.41 -1.53 -1.56
CA LEU A 96 6.17 -2.64 -2.12
C LEU A 96 6.37 -2.39 -3.61
N HIS A 97 7.61 -2.13 -4.03
CA HIS A 97 7.93 -1.75 -5.40
C HIS A 97 8.50 -2.93 -6.19
N PHE A 98 7.68 -3.49 -7.09
CA PHE A 98 8.07 -4.56 -8.02
C PHE A 98 7.88 -4.16 -9.49
N ALA A 99 7.39 -2.95 -9.76
CA ALA A 99 7.37 -2.40 -11.11
C ALA A 99 8.80 -2.17 -11.60
N SER A 100 9.21 -2.93 -12.61
CA SER A 100 10.41 -2.73 -13.39
C SER A 100 10.05 -2.97 -14.87
N PRO A 101 10.57 -2.16 -15.81
CA PRO A 101 10.51 -2.49 -17.23
C PRO A 101 11.16 -3.85 -17.52
#